data_AF-A0A660MAQ8-F1
#
_entry.id   AF-A0A660MAQ8-F1
#
_cell.length_a   1.000
_cell.length_b   1.000
_cell.length_c   1.000
_cell.angle_alpha   90.00
_cell.angle_beta   90.00
_cell.angle_gamma   90.00
#
_symmetry.space_group_name_H-M   'P 1'
#
loop_
_entity.id
_entity.type
_entity.pdbx_description
1 polymer ?
#
loop_
_entity_poly.entity_id
_entity_poly.type
_entity_poly.pdbx_seq_one_letter_code
_entity_poly.pdbx_strand_id
1 'polypeptide(L)'
;MTKTKNNKTGEIVAAHKHSGHGGIVSVCSAHPAVVRAAAELAREYGAPLLLESTSNQVDQFGGYTGLTPAEYIAQTRAMLPADCDVTFGGDHLGPNRWQHLPAAEAMTNSEELIRSYVAAGYEKIHLDCSMSCAGDPVPLPDATVAERAARLCRIAEDTRAAMPDAVPLVYIIGTEVPVPGGAKEALDGVTPTTPDAARTTYAVHKDTFAAHGLGDDVWARVVALVVQPGVEFDHHGVEDYRPERATALSAVANDFPHAVFEAHSTDYQTPQAFKDLVRDHFAILKVGPALT
;
A
#
# COMPACT_ATOMS: atom_id res chain seq x y z
N MET A 1 -10.29 13.57 -28.62
CA MET A 1 -10.61 13.07 -27.26
C MET A 1 -9.42 12.29 -26.77
N THR A 2 -8.53 12.94 -26.01
CA THR A 2 -7.49 12.25 -25.25
C THR A 2 -8.21 11.31 -24.29
N LYS A 3 -8.08 9.99 -24.46
CA LYS A 3 -8.52 9.05 -23.43
C LYS A 3 -7.72 9.41 -22.18
N THR A 4 -8.38 9.91 -21.15
CA THR A 4 -7.76 10.08 -19.83
C THR A 4 -7.23 8.70 -19.44
N LYS A 5 -5.90 8.57 -19.29
CA LYS A 5 -5.32 7.33 -18.78
C LYS A 5 -5.73 7.23 -17.31
N ASN A 6 -6.42 6.16 -16.97
CA ASN A 6 -6.77 5.83 -15.59
C ASN A 6 -5.65 5.03 -14.94
N ASN A 7 -5.65 5.03 -13.60
CA ASN A 7 -4.78 4.22 -12.78
C ASN A 7 -5.25 2.77 -12.76
N LYS A 8 -4.38 1.81 -13.10
CA LYS A 8 -4.76 0.39 -13.26
C LYS A 8 -5.17 -0.28 -11.95
N THR A 9 -4.47 0.03 -10.87
CA THR A 9 -4.86 -0.46 -9.54
C THR A 9 -6.25 0.06 -9.18
N GLY A 10 -6.53 1.33 -9.44
CA GLY A 10 -7.87 1.91 -9.24
C GLY A 10 -8.94 1.25 -10.09
N GLU A 11 -8.66 0.92 -11.36
CA GLU A 11 -9.60 0.22 -12.24
C GLU A 11 -9.93 -1.20 -11.74
N ILE A 12 -8.94 -1.94 -11.26
CA ILE A 12 -9.13 -3.28 -10.69
C ILE A 12 -9.97 -3.21 -9.42
N VAL A 13 -9.67 -2.26 -8.52
CA VAL A 13 -10.47 -2.06 -7.31
C VAL A 13 -11.91 -1.69 -7.67
N ALA A 14 -12.13 -0.77 -8.61
CA ALA A 14 -13.48 -0.41 -9.06
C ALA A 14 -14.23 -1.61 -9.65
N ALA A 15 -13.56 -2.46 -10.44
CA ALA A 15 -14.13 -3.70 -10.97
C ALA A 15 -14.47 -4.70 -9.86
N HIS A 16 -13.62 -4.81 -8.83
CA HIS A 16 -13.89 -5.61 -7.64
C HIS A 16 -15.12 -5.09 -6.89
N LYS A 17 -15.21 -3.78 -6.63
CA LYS A 17 -16.38 -3.17 -5.96
C LYS A 17 -17.69 -3.39 -6.72
N HIS A 18 -17.63 -3.46 -8.06
CA HIS A 18 -18.80 -3.72 -8.88
C HIS A 18 -19.22 -5.21 -8.87
N SER A 19 -18.25 -6.13 -8.94
CA SER A 19 -18.51 -7.55 -9.21
C SER A 19 -18.36 -8.47 -7.99
N GLY A 20 -17.65 -8.04 -6.96
CA GLY A 20 -17.16 -8.89 -5.86
C GLY A 20 -16.04 -9.85 -6.24
N HIS A 21 -15.45 -9.71 -7.44
CA HIS A 21 -14.46 -10.62 -7.99
C HIS A 21 -13.24 -9.89 -8.53
N GLY A 22 -12.11 -10.61 -8.58
CA GLY A 22 -10.84 -10.08 -9.08
C GLY A 22 -10.05 -9.34 -8.01
N GLY A 23 -8.74 -9.34 -8.13
CA GLY A 23 -7.82 -8.66 -7.23
C GLY A 23 -6.50 -8.48 -7.94
N ILE A 24 -5.56 -7.81 -7.29
CA ILE A 24 -4.21 -7.61 -7.82
C ILE A 24 -3.17 -8.12 -6.82
N VAL A 25 -2.17 -8.82 -7.34
CA VAL A 25 -0.97 -9.18 -6.59
C VAL A 25 -0.04 -7.98 -6.62
N SER A 26 0.39 -7.53 -5.45
CA SER A 26 1.41 -6.52 -5.28
C SER A 26 2.76 -7.19 -4.97
N VAL A 27 3.71 -7.07 -5.89
CA VAL A 27 5.03 -7.69 -5.76
C VAL A 27 6.00 -6.71 -5.10
N CYS A 28 6.33 -6.98 -3.84
CA CYS A 28 7.18 -6.16 -2.99
C CYS A 28 8.63 -6.69 -2.97
N SER A 29 9.27 -6.77 -4.14
CA SER A 29 10.64 -7.29 -4.25
C SER A 29 11.50 -6.45 -5.19
N ALA A 30 12.74 -6.19 -4.75
CA ALA A 30 13.76 -5.54 -5.56
C ALA A 30 14.69 -6.55 -6.27
N HIS A 31 14.49 -7.87 -6.08
CA HIS A 31 15.40 -8.87 -6.66
C HIS A 31 15.18 -8.99 -8.18
N PRO A 32 16.21 -8.80 -9.03
CA PRO A 32 16.05 -8.76 -10.49
C PRO A 32 15.39 -10.01 -11.10
N ALA A 33 15.65 -11.19 -10.55
CA ALA A 33 15.04 -12.43 -11.03
C ALA A 33 13.53 -12.50 -10.69
N VAL A 34 13.13 -11.98 -9.52
CA VAL A 34 11.72 -11.94 -9.09
C VAL A 34 10.94 -10.98 -9.97
N VAL A 35 11.50 -9.78 -10.21
CA VAL A 35 10.89 -8.78 -11.10
C VAL A 35 10.64 -9.34 -12.50
N ARG A 36 11.62 -10.04 -13.09
CA ARG A 36 11.46 -10.68 -14.41
C ARG A 36 10.42 -11.79 -14.39
N ALA A 37 10.45 -12.67 -13.39
CA ALA A 37 9.48 -13.75 -13.26
C ALA A 37 8.04 -13.21 -13.09
N ALA A 38 7.86 -12.16 -12.28
CA ALA A 38 6.57 -11.52 -12.10
C ALA A 38 6.06 -10.89 -13.41
N ALA A 39 6.94 -10.27 -14.20
CA ALA A 39 6.58 -9.71 -15.50
C ALA A 39 6.20 -10.78 -16.53
N GLU A 40 6.92 -11.90 -16.57
CA GLU A 40 6.59 -13.04 -17.42
C GLU A 40 5.22 -13.61 -17.06
N LEU A 41 4.94 -13.76 -15.77
CA LEU A 41 3.66 -14.24 -15.26
C LEU A 41 2.52 -13.27 -15.56
N ALA A 42 2.71 -11.97 -15.30
CA ALA A 42 1.73 -10.94 -15.62
C ALA A 42 1.34 -10.98 -17.11
N ARG A 43 2.33 -11.15 -18.00
CA ARG A 43 2.11 -11.32 -19.44
C ARG A 43 1.36 -12.62 -19.78
N GLU A 44 1.71 -13.74 -19.17
CA GLU A 44 1.04 -15.03 -19.38
C GLU A 44 -0.45 -14.96 -19.03
N TYR A 45 -0.78 -14.30 -17.92
CA TYR A 45 -2.16 -14.14 -17.44
C TYR A 45 -2.89 -12.93 -18.06
N GLY A 46 -2.23 -12.12 -18.89
CA GLY A 46 -2.82 -10.89 -19.44
C GLY A 46 -3.21 -9.89 -18.36
N ALA A 47 -2.48 -9.86 -17.25
CA ALA A 47 -2.71 -9.00 -16.09
C ALA A 47 -1.66 -7.88 -16.01
N PRO A 48 -1.99 -6.72 -15.41
CA PRO A 48 -0.98 -5.70 -15.12
C PRO A 48 -0.03 -6.18 -14.02
N LEU A 49 1.23 -5.73 -14.10
CA LEU A 49 2.23 -5.96 -13.08
C LEU A 49 2.23 -4.79 -12.09
N LEU A 50 1.93 -5.04 -10.81
CA LEU A 50 2.14 -4.07 -9.74
C LEU A 50 3.44 -4.40 -8.99
N LEU A 51 4.43 -3.52 -9.11
CA LEU A 51 5.68 -3.59 -8.36
C LEU A 51 5.69 -2.50 -7.29
N GLU A 52 6.01 -2.87 -6.05
CA GLU A 52 6.12 -1.92 -4.96
C GLU A 52 7.52 -1.88 -4.34
N SER A 53 7.95 -0.68 -3.97
CA SER A 53 9.17 -0.46 -3.20
C SER A 53 8.85 0.22 -1.86
N THR A 54 9.48 -0.24 -0.79
CA THR A 54 9.33 0.37 0.54
C THR A 54 10.23 1.59 0.70
N SER A 55 9.88 2.49 1.61
CA SER A 55 10.75 3.61 2.01
C SER A 55 12.11 3.17 2.58
N ASN A 56 12.26 1.92 3.03
CA ASN A 56 13.55 1.34 3.42
C ASN A 56 14.40 0.95 2.21
N GLN A 57 13.77 0.42 1.17
CA GLN A 57 14.45 0.01 -0.05
C GLN A 57 14.97 1.21 -0.82
N VAL A 58 14.07 2.16 -1.08
CA VAL A 58 14.25 3.25 -2.02
C VAL A 58 13.76 4.52 -1.35
N ASP A 59 14.62 5.53 -1.24
CA ASP A 59 14.26 6.85 -0.74
C ASP A 59 15.10 7.91 -1.50
N GLN A 60 14.86 9.19 -1.24
CA GLN A 60 15.61 10.29 -1.88
C GLN A 60 17.12 10.27 -1.59
N PHE A 61 17.57 9.46 -0.63
CA PHE A 61 18.97 9.27 -0.25
C PHE A 61 19.52 7.91 -0.69
N GLY A 62 18.72 7.07 -1.35
CA GLY A 62 19.10 5.76 -1.86
C GLY A 62 18.58 4.57 -1.07
N GLY A 63 18.00 4.76 0.12
CA GLY A 63 17.58 3.65 0.99
C GLY A 63 18.72 2.64 1.24
N TYR A 64 18.39 1.36 1.45
CA TYR A 64 19.41 0.31 1.50
C TYR A 64 19.82 -0.21 0.12
N THR A 65 19.07 0.10 -0.94
CA THR A 65 19.41 -0.33 -2.31
C THR A 65 20.46 0.56 -2.97
N GLY A 66 20.68 1.76 -2.43
CA GLY A 66 21.49 2.81 -3.05
C GLY A 66 20.80 3.53 -4.22
N LEU A 67 19.49 3.36 -4.39
CA LEU A 67 18.72 3.89 -5.51
C LEU A 67 17.69 4.91 -5.06
N THR A 68 17.61 6.02 -5.77
CA THR A 68 16.47 6.94 -5.70
C THR A 68 15.23 6.35 -6.40
N PRO A 69 14.01 6.87 -6.16
CA PRO A 69 12.81 6.41 -6.84
C PRO A 69 12.91 6.42 -8.37
N ALA A 70 13.54 7.45 -8.95
CA ALA A 70 13.74 7.57 -10.39
C ALA A 70 14.73 6.53 -10.93
N GLU A 71 15.84 6.29 -10.21
CA GLU A 71 16.83 5.27 -10.58
C GLU A 71 16.24 3.86 -10.47
N TYR A 72 15.45 3.58 -9.44
CA TYR A 72 14.76 2.30 -9.30
C TYR A 72 13.79 2.04 -10.46
N ILE A 73 12.97 3.02 -10.85
CA ILE A 73 12.06 2.88 -12.00
C ILE A 73 12.85 2.68 -13.29
N ALA A 74 13.90 3.47 -13.52
CA ALA A 74 14.73 3.37 -14.72
C ALA A 74 15.40 1.99 -14.83
N GLN A 75 16.00 1.51 -13.73
CA GLN A 75 16.63 0.19 -13.67
C GLN A 75 15.60 -0.92 -13.87
N THR A 76 14.43 -0.82 -13.22
CA THR A 76 13.35 -1.80 -13.36
C THR A 76 12.84 -1.88 -14.79
N ARG A 77 12.53 -0.74 -15.40
CA ARG A 77 12.09 -0.69 -16.81
C ARG A 77 13.13 -1.24 -17.78
N ALA A 78 14.42 -1.04 -17.52
CA ALA A 78 15.49 -1.61 -18.35
C ALA A 78 15.54 -3.14 -18.31
N MET A 79 14.98 -3.78 -17.27
CA MET A 79 14.90 -5.23 -17.12
C MET A 79 13.61 -5.83 -17.70
N LEU A 80 12.61 -5.00 -18.00
CA LEU A 80 11.29 -5.43 -18.44
C LEU A 80 11.16 -5.33 -19.96
N PRO A 81 10.31 -6.16 -20.60
CA PRO A 81 9.90 -5.96 -21.98
C PRO A 81 9.33 -4.54 -22.18
N ALA A 82 9.56 -3.93 -23.35
CA ALA A 82 9.14 -2.55 -23.62
C ALA A 82 7.61 -2.37 -23.59
N ASP A 83 6.86 -3.42 -23.86
CA ASP A 83 5.40 -3.51 -23.81
C ASP A 83 4.87 -4.01 -22.46
N CYS A 84 5.75 -4.24 -21.47
CA CYS A 84 5.35 -4.68 -20.14
C CYS A 84 4.47 -3.62 -19.49
N ASP A 85 3.28 -4.07 -19.09
CA ASP A 85 2.29 -3.24 -18.44
C ASP A 85 2.53 -3.16 -16.93
N VAL A 86 3.47 -2.30 -16.53
CA VAL A 86 3.90 -2.15 -15.14
C VAL A 86 3.37 -0.86 -14.49
N THR A 87 2.77 -1.01 -13.32
CA THR A 87 2.43 0.06 -12.37
C THR A 87 3.39 0.00 -11.19
N PHE A 88 3.92 1.16 -10.80
CA PHE A 88 4.81 1.29 -9.64
C PHE A 88 4.03 1.83 -8.43
N GLY A 89 4.19 1.17 -7.28
CA GLY A 89 3.62 1.57 -6.01
C GLY A 89 4.66 1.80 -4.92
N GLY A 90 4.37 2.73 -4.01
CA GLY A 90 5.21 3.00 -2.86
C GLY A 90 4.57 2.45 -1.60
N ASP A 91 5.33 1.67 -0.84
CA ASP A 91 4.87 0.97 0.35
C ASP A 91 5.37 1.62 1.65
N HIS A 92 4.46 1.75 2.63
CA HIS A 92 4.66 2.41 3.92
C HIS A 92 5.41 3.74 3.78
N LEU A 93 4.89 4.64 2.94
CA LEU A 93 5.48 5.96 2.73
C LEU A 93 5.04 6.89 3.86
N GLY A 94 6.04 7.39 4.58
CA GLY A 94 5.87 8.24 5.74
C GLY A 94 7.14 8.26 6.60
N PRO A 95 7.04 8.59 7.90
CA PRO A 95 8.20 8.83 8.76
C PRO A 95 8.96 7.57 9.20
N ASN A 96 8.63 6.39 8.66
CA ASN A 96 9.16 5.09 9.09
C ASN A 96 10.70 5.06 9.19
N ARG A 97 11.41 5.62 8.19
CA ARG A 97 12.88 5.69 8.16
C ARG A 97 13.49 6.61 9.20
N TRP A 98 12.73 7.60 9.63
CA TRP A 98 13.19 8.73 10.41
C TRP A 98 12.52 8.80 11.78
N GLN A 99 11.99 7.69 12.29
CA GLN A 99 11.37 7.60 13.62
C GLN A 99 12.30 8.07 14.75
N HIS A 100 13.62 7.95 14.56
CA HIS A 100 14.63 8.42 15.52
C HIS A 100 14.79 9.95 15.56
N LEU A 101 14.22 10.68 14.59
CA LEU A 101 14.21 12.14 14.53
C LEU A 101 12.94 12.71 15.16
N PRO A 102 12.94 14.00 15.56
CA PRO A 102 11.71 14.70 15.94
C PRO A 102 10.67 14.68 14.81
N ALA A 103 9.39 14.62 15.17
CA ALA A 103 8.28 14.51 14.20
C ALA A 103 8.32 15.54 13.06
N ALA A 104 8.69 16.80 13.34
CA ALA A 104 8.78 17.83 12.32
C ALA A 104 9.85 17.55 11.26
N GLU A 105 11.02 17.06 11.68
CA GLU A 105 12.12 16.69 10.78
C GLU A 105 11.79 15.41 10.01
N ALA A 106 11.25 14.40 10.69
CA ALA A 106 10.82 13.15 10.06
C ALA A 106 9.74 13.39 8.99
N MET A 107 8.77 14.27 9.27
CA MET A 107 7.75 14.65 8.30
C MET A 107 8.33 15.44 7.12
N THR A 108 9.31 16.32 7.34
CA THR A 108 9.97 17.04 6.24
C THR A 108 10.66 16.07 5.27
N ASN A 109 11.35 15.05 5.81
CA ASN A 109 11.92 13.98 4.98
C ASN A 109 10.85 13.13 4.27
N SER A 110 9.70 12.92 4.92
CA SER A 110 8.56 12.18 4.35
C SER A 110 7.88 12.94 3.21
N GLU A 111 7.80 14.26 3.29
CA GLU A 111 7.30 15.10 2.19
C GLU A 111 8.20 14.99 0.96
N GLU A 112 9.52 15.04 1.15
CA GLU A 112 10.46 14.89 0.05
C GLU A 112 10.47 13.47 -0.53
N LEU A 113 10.26 12.45 0.32
CA LEU A 113 10.04 11.07 -0.10
C LEU A 113 8.84 10.98 -1.06
N ILE A 114 7.69 11.52 -0.66
CA ILE A 114 6.47 11.53 -1.49
C ILE A 114 6.70 12.28 -2.79
N ARG A 115 7.35 13.45 -2.74
CA ARG A 115 7.68 14.22 -3.94
C ARG A 115 8.56 13.41 -4.90
N SER A 116 9.59 12.75 -4.38
CA SER A 116 10.51 11.94 -5.16
C SER A 116 9.81 10.73 -5.81
N TYR A 117 8.94 10.05 -5.07
CA TYR A 117 8.14 8.93 -5.60
C TYR A 117 7.19 9.39 -6.71
N VAL A 118 6.37 10.41 -6.45
CA VAL A 118 5.40 10.88 -7.45
C VAL A 118 6.11 11.44 -8.68
N ALA A 119 7.17 12.24 -8.52
CA ALA A 119 7.94 12.79 -9.64
C ALA A 119 8.62 11.69 -10.49
N ALA A 120 9.02 10.58 -9.88
CA ALA A 120 9.58 9.43 -10.60
C ALA A 120 8.53 8.65 -11.41
N GLY A 121 7.24 8.84 -11.14
CA GLY A 121 6.14 8.17 -11.84
C GLY A 121 5.51 7.00 -11.08
N TYR A 122 5.62 6.99 -9.74
CA TYR A 122 4.81 6.08 -8.92
C TYR A 122 3.34 6.51 -8.95
N GLU A 123 2.44 5.54 -9.09
CA GLU A 123 1.00 5.78 -9.31
C GLU A 123 0.13 5.27 -8.14
N LYS A 124 0.63 4.30 -7.36
CA LYS A 124 0.01 3.79 -6.12
C LYS A 124 0.81 4.27 -4.92
N ILE A 125 0.18 4.92 -3.95
CA ILE A 125 0.85 5.56 -2.81
C ILE A 125 0.23 5.07 -1.50
N HIS A 126 0.94 4.22 -0.75
CA HIS A 126 0.55 3.85 0.60
C HIS A 126 1.05 4.89 1.60
N LEU A 127 0.12 5.68 2.15
CA LEU A 127 0.37 6.71 3.15
C LEU A 127 0.29 6.11 4.56
N ASP A 128 1.43 5.78 5.15
CA ASP A 128 1.51 5.26 6.52
C ASP A 128 2.31 6.19 7.42
N CYS A 129 1.59 6.87 8.30
CA CYS A 129 2.15 7.78 9.32
C CYS A 129 1.85 7.31 10.75
N SER A 130 1.60 6.01 10.95
CA SER A 130 1.24 5.41 12.23
C SER A 130 2.40 5.31 13.23
N MET A 131 3.64 5.32 12.74
CA MET A 131 4.84 5.17 13.56
C MET A 131 5.15 6.45 14.35
N SER A 132 5.35 6.31 15.66
CA SER A 132 5.78 7.39 16.56
C SER A 132 7.22 7.82 16.24
N CYS A 133 7.44 9.13 16.09
CA CYS A 133 8.77 9.72 15.99
C CYS A 133 9.32 10.07 17.37
N ALA A 134 10.57 10.55 17.45
CA ALA A 134 11.16 10.97 18.72
C ALA A 134 10.34 12.12 19.34
N GLY A 135 9.86 11.88 20.56
CA GLY A 135 9.01 12.82 21.29
C GLY A 135 7.50 12.68 21.06
N ASP A 136 7.07 11.81 20.15
CA ASP A 136 5.65 11.47 20.00
C ASP A 136 5.15 10.58 21.14
N PRO A 137 3.83 10.60 21.43
CA PRO A 137 3.21 9.55 22.23
C PRO A 137 3.31 8.19 21.54
N VAL A 138 3.31 7.12 22.35
CA VAL A 138 3.34 5.72 21.87
C VAL A 138 2.15 4.97 22.48
N PRO A 139 1.21 4.45 21.67
CA PRO A 139 1.07 4.65 20.22
C PRO A 139 0.65 6.10 19.86
N LEU A 140 0.77 6.45 18.58
CA LEU A 140 0.21 7.68 18.04
C LEU A 140 -1.33 7.66 18.04
N PRO A 141 -2.01 8.77 18.39
CA PRO A 141 -3.46 8.89 18.20
C PRO A 141 -3.85 8.89 16.71
N ASP A 142 -4.97 8.25 16.36
CA ASP A 142 -5.51 8.19 14.98
C ASP A 142 -5.60 9.56 14.30
N ALA A 143 -6.02 10.60 15.04
CA ALA A 143 -6.12 11.95 14.52
C ALA A 143 -4.75 12.51 14.06
N THR A 144 -3.67 12.19 14.78
CA THR A 144 -2.31 12.59 14.40
C THR A 144 -1.82 11.81 13.19
N VAL A 145 -2.15 10.52 13.09
CA VAL A 145 -1.83 9.68 11.93
C VAL A 145 -2.51 10.24 10.68
N ALA A 146 -3.82 10.51 10.76
CA ALA A 146 -4.59 11.07 9.65
C ALA A 146 -4.12 12.47 9.23
N GLU A 147 -3.74 13.32 10.18
CA GLU A 147 -3.18 14.65 9.92
C GLU A 147 -1.89 14.58 9.11
N ARG A 148 -0.99 13.67 9.51
CA ARG A 148 0.26 13.43 8.78
C ARG A 148 0.01 12.84 7.39
N ALA A 149 -0.91 11.89 7.27
CA ALA A 149 -1.29 11.31 5.99
C ALA A 149 -1.91 12.34 5.04
N ALA A 150 -2.79 13.22 5.52
CA ALA A 150 -3.40 14.29 4.71
C ALA A 150 -2.34 15.27 4.20
N ARG A 151 -1.37 15.65 5.06
CA ARG A 151 -0.22 16.48 4.69
C ARG A 151 0.58 15.84 3.55
N LEU A 152 0.90 14.55 3.65
CA LEU A 152 1.61 13.82 2.59
C LEU A 152 0.77 13.66 1.30
N CYS A 153 -0.53 13.42 1.43
CA CYS A 153 -1.43 13.35 0.28
C CYS A 153 -1.45 14.67 -0.50
N ARG A 154 -1.48 15.82 0.19
CA ARG A 154 -1.37 17.14 -0.44
C ARG A 154 -0.10 17.28 -1.26
N ILE A 155 1.06 16.88 -0.71
CA ILE A 155 2.33 16.91 -1.45
C ILE A 155 2.29 16.00 -2.68
N ALA A 156 1.65 14.83 -2.58
CA ALA A 156 1.49 13.92 -3.71
C ALA A 156 0.64 14.56 -4.83
N GLU A 157 -0.53 15.14 -4.48
CA GLU A 157 -1.43 15.81 -5.42
C GLU A 157 -0.79 17.03 -6.07
N ASP A 158 -0.10 17.89 -5.30
CA ASP A 158 0.58 19.07 -5.81
C ASP A 158 1.72 18.69 -6.78
N THR A 159 2.49 17.65 -6.44
CA THR A 159 3.56 17.13 -7.30
C THR A 159 2.99 16.55 -8.59
N ARG A 160 1.89 15.80 -8.49
CA ARG A 160 1.21 15.19 -9.63
C ARG A 160 0.57 16.24 -10.56
N ALA A 161 0.01 17.31 -10.02
CA ALA A 161 -0.59 18.39 -10.80
C ALA A 161 0.44 19.10 -11.70
N ALA A 162 1.72 19.10 -11.30
CA ALA A 162 2.82 19.61 -12.10
C ALA A 162 3.27 18.65 -13.23
N MET A 163 2.64 17.47 -13.37
CA MET A 163 3.00 16.42 -14.35
C MET A 163 1.84 16.19 -15.34
N PRO A 164 1.79 16.89 -16.49
CA PRO A 164 0.64 16.85 -17.42
C PRO A 164 0.28 15.46 -17.96
N ASP A 165 1.28 14.60 -18.16
CA ASP A 165 1.11 13.27 -18.77
C ASP A 165 0.94 12.12 -17.77
N ALA A 166 1.04 12.41 -16.48
CA ALA A 166 0.88 11.38 -15.46
C ALA A 166 -0.60 10.92 -15.38
N VAL A 167 -0.84 9.77 -14.75
CA VAL A 167 -2.20 9.26 -14.46
C VAL A 167 -2.63 9.66 -13.05
N PRO A 168 -3.93 9.81 -12.73
CA PRO A 168 -4.35 10.09 -11.36
C PRO A 168 -3.73 9.10 -10.36
N LEU A 169 -3.26 9.61 -9.21
CA LEU A 169 -2.72 8.75 -8.16
C LEU A 169 -3.83 7.99 -7.45
N VAL A 170 -3.54 6.79 -6.95
CA VAL A 170 -4.40 6.10 -5.98
C VAL A 170 -3.70 5.96 -4.65
N TYR A 171 -4.49 6.04 -3.58
CA TYR A 171 -4.00 6.09 -2.21
C TYR A 171 -4.47 4.88 -1.43
N ILE A 172 -3.58 4.43 -0.56
CA ILE A 172 -3.85 3.42 0.46
C ILE A 172 -3.53 4.08 1.80
N ILE A 173 -4.38 3.84 2.79
CA ILE A 173 -4.22 4.36 4.15
C ILE A 173 -4.27 3.21 5.15
N GLY A 174 -3.98 3.53 6.41
CA GLY A 174 -3.98 2.55 7.49
C GLY A 174 -2.63 1.87 7.61
N THR A 175 -2.58 0.88 8.48
CA THR A 175 -1.40 0.07 8.75
C THR A 175 -1.88 -1.23 9.38
N GLU A 176 -1.11 -2.28 9.21
CA GLU A 176 -1.25 -3.53 9.91
C GLU A 176 -0.55 -3.43 11.27
N VAL A 177 -1.29 -3.73 12.34
CA VAL A 177 -0.73 -3.77 13.70
C VAL A 177 -0.92 -5.18 14.26
N PRO A 178 0.14 -5.87 14.70
CA PRO A 178 1.55 -5.44 14.65
C PRO A 178 2.13 -5.42 13.23
N VAL A 179 3.24 -4.68 13.06
CA VAL A 179 3.98 -4.60 11.79
C VAL A 179 4.50 -6.00 11.38
N PRO A 180 4.50 -6.38 10.08
CA PRO A 180 4.94 -7.67 9.54
C PRO A 180 6.32 -8.08 9.99
N GLY A 181 6.49 -9.35 10.33
CA GLY A 181 7.77 -9.89 10.80
C GLY A 181 8.25 -9.32 12.14
N GLY A 182 7.41 -8.55 12.84
CA GLY A 182 7.69 -7.97 14.16
C GLY A 182 7.43 -8.92 15.34
N ALA A 183 6.86 -10.10 15.08
CA ALA A 183 6.65 -11.13 16.10
C ALA A 183 8.01 -11.72 16.53
N LYS A 184 8.64 -11.11 17.55
CA LYS A 184 9.77 -11.70 18.29
C LYS A 184 9.31 -12.75 19.30
N GLU A 185 8.01 -12.88 19.50
CA GLU A 185 7.37 -13.90 20.34
C GLU A 185 6.67 -14.91 19.43
N ALA A 186 6.48 -16.14 19.93
CA ALA A 186 5.79 -17.20 19.19
C ALA A 186 4.46 -16.67 18.59
N LEU A 187 4.09 -17.16 17.40
CA LEU A 187 2.80 -16.88 16.74
C LEU A 187 1.60 -17.29 17.64
N ASP A 188 1.33 -16.54 18.70
CA ASP A 188 0.12 -16.65 19.51
C ASP A 188 -1.01 -15.94 18.76
N GLY A 189 -1.43 -16.56 17.65
CA GLY A 189 -2.62 -16.23 16.86
C GLY A 189 -2.81 -14.74 16.55
N VAL A 190 -2.41 -14.31 15.36
CA VAL A 190 -2.68 -12.94 14.91
C VAL A 190 -4.18 -12.68 14.85
N THR A 191 -4.63 -11.62 15.54
CA THR A 191 -6.05 -11.28 15.65
C THR A 191 -6.45 -10.37 14.49
N PRO A 192 -7.53 -10.69 13.75
CA PRO A 192 -8.01 -9.80 12.70
C PRO A 192 -8.36 -8.41 13.24
N THR A 193 -8.11 -7.37 12.44
CA THR A 193 -8.51 -6.00 12.76
C THR A 193 -10.00 -5.96 13.09
N THR A 194 -10.37 -5.25 14.17
CA THR A 194 -11.77 -5.17 14.55
C THR A 194 -12.55 -4.31 13.55
N PRO A 195 -13.84 -4.61 13.30
CA PRO A 195 -14.69 -3.79 12.45
C PRO A 195 -14.71 -2.31 12.85
N ASP A 196 -14.75 -2.03 14.16
CA ASP A 196 -14.79 -0.67 14.69
C ASP A 196 -13.48 0.08 14.43
N ALA A 197 -12.32 -0.57 14.59
CA ALA A 197 -11.04 0.06 14.28
C ALA A 197 -10.95 0.42 12.78
N ALA A 198 -11.33 -0.50 11.89
CA ALA A 198 -11.34 -0.23 10.45
C ALA A 198 -12.24 0.95 10.07
N ARG A 199 -13.46 1.02 10.64
CA ARG A 199 -14.39 2.15 10.44
C ARG A 199 -13.82 3.46 10.98
N THR A 200 -13.26 3.44 12.18
CA THR A 200 -12.68 4.64 12.81
C THR A 200 -11.52 5.16 11.99
N THR A 201 -10.57 4.31 11.58
CA THR A 201 -9.43 4.74 10.74
C THR A 201 -9.92 5.37 9.44
N TYR A 202 -10.86 4.72 8.74
CA TYR A 202 -11.43 5.24 7.49
C TYR A 202 -12.14 6.59 7.69
N ALA A 203 -12.98 6.70 8.73
CA ALA A 203 -13.74 7.92 9.02
C ALA A 203 -12.83 9.10 9.41
N VAL A 204 -11.87 8.87 10.31
CA VAL A 204 -10.93 9.90 10.74
C VAL A 204 -10.10 10.41 9.57
N HIS A 205 -9.60 9.53 8.69
CA HIS A 205 -8.88 9.96 7.49
C HIS A 205 -9.78 10.75 6.54
N LYS A 206 -11.03 10.33 6.35
CA LYS A 206 -11.99 11.05 5.50
C LYS A 206 -12.22 12.48 5.96
N ASP A 207 -12.53 12.63 7.24
CA ASP A 207 -12.84 13.92 7.84
C ASP A 207 -11.61 14.83 7.84
N THR A 208 -10.43 14.29 8.14
CA THR A 208 -9.17 15.04 8.09
C THR A 208 -8.80 15.44 6.67
N PHE A 209 -8.94 14.56 5.67
CA PHE A 209 -8.65 14.91 4.27
C PHE A 209 -9.54 16.06 3.80
N ALA A 210 -10.84 16.01 4.11
CA ALA A 210 -11.77 17.09 3.82
C ALA A 210 -11.36 18.41 4.50
N ALA A 211 -10.94 18.37 5.77
CA ALA A 211 -10.46 19.55 6.51
C ALA A 211 -9.18 20.16 5.90
N HIS A 212 -8.34 19.34 5.26
CA HIS A 212 -7.16 19.77 4.50
C HIS A 212 -7.47 20.24 3.09
N GLY A 213 -8.75 20.29 2.69
CA GLY A 213 -9.19 20.66 1.35
C GLY A 213 -8.89 19.61 0.29
N LEU A 214 -8.63 18.36 0.68
CA LEU A 214 -8.55 17.21 -0.24
C LEU A 214 -9.99 16.77 -0.48
N GLY A 215 -10.53 17.13 -1.64
CA GLY A 215 -11.95 17.00 -1.95
C GLY A 215 -12.40 15.55 -2.16
N ASP A 216 -13.70 15.38 -2.43
CA ASP A 216 -14.32 14.09 -2.69
C ASP A 216 -13.66 13.34 -3.86
N ASP A 217 -13.07 14.06 -4.82
CA ASP A 217 -12.34 13.45 -5.93
C ASP A 217 -11.06 12.74 -5.45
N VAL A 218 -10.31 13.33 -4.51
CA VAL A 218 -9.12 12.72 -3.90
C VAL A 218 -9.54 11.55 -3.02
N TRP A 219 -10.61 11.72 -2.24
CA TRP A 219 -11.13 10.65 -1.39
C TRP A 219 -11.61 9.44 -2.18
N ALA A 220 -12.24 9.65 -3.34
CA ALA A 220 -12.62 8.57 -4.25
C ALA A 220 -11.42 7.80 -4.84
N ARG A 221 -10.21 8.37 -4.75
CA ARG A 221 -8.94 7.71 -5.10
C ARG A 221 -8.25 7.07 -3.90
N VAL A 222 -8.81 7.13 -2.69
CA VAL A 222 -8.42 6.26 -1.57
C VAL A 222 -9.08 4.90 -1.80
N VAL A 223 -8.32 3.98 -2.40
CA VAL A 223 -8.83 2.71 -2.95
C VAL A 223 -8.59 1.51 -2.04
N ALA A 224 -7.80 1.65 -0.98
CA ALA A 224 -7.70 0.59 0.01
C ALA A 224 -7.41 1.10 1.43
N LEU A 225 -7.83 0.30 2.39
CA LEU A 225 -7.43 0.39 3.80
C LEU A 225 -6.59 -0.85 4.12
N VAL A 226 -5.39 -0.66 4.68
CA VAL A 226 -4.60 -1.76 5.22
C VAL A 226 -5.21 -2.22 6.53
N VAL A 227 -5.44 -3.53 6.64
CA VAL A 227 -5.96 -4.21 7.81
C VAL A 227 -5.30 -5.58 7.95
N GLN A 228 -5.37 -6.16 9.14
CA GLN A 228 -4.88 -7.50 9.43
C GLN A 228 -6.04 -8.52 9.27
N PRO A 229 -6.04 -9.42 8.27
CA PRO A 229 -7.08 -10.46 8.10
C PRO A 229 -6.89 -11.69 9.01
N GLY A 230 -5.84 -11.73 9.82
CA GLY A 230 -5.41 -12.92 10.56
C GLY A 230 -4.49 -13.82 9.73
N VAL A 231 -3.59 -13.23 8.94
CA VAL A 231 -2.51 -13.93 8.23
C VAL A 231 -1.17 -13.37 8.68
N GLU A 232 -0.20 -14.26 8.88
CA GLU A 232 1.18 -13.90 9.25
C GLU A 232 2.09 -15.10 9.04
N PHE A 233 3.39 -14.88 9.04
CA PHE A 233 4.39 -15.95 9.10
C PHE A 233 5.59 -15.52 9.94
N ASP A 234 6.30 -16.50 10.51
CA ASP A 234 7.57 -16.29 11.20
C ASP A 234 8.59 -17.38 10.79
N HIS A 235 9.66 -17.54 11.56
CA HIS A 235 10.69 -18.56 11.30
C HIS A 235 10.22 -20.00 11.55
N HIS A 236 9.07 -20.20 12.22
CA HIS A 236 8.61 -21.47 12.76
C HIS A 236 7.24 -21.90 12.25
N GLY A 237 6.46 -21.01 11.64
CA GLY A 237 5.14 -21.35 11.10
C GLY A 237 4.48 -20.28 10.24
N VAL A 238 3.33 -20.65 9.70
CA VAL A 238 2.43 -19.78 8.93
C VAL A 238 1.07 -19.79 9.64
N GLU A 239 0.54 -18.62 9.91
CA GLU A 239 -0.85 -18.44 10.37
C GLU A 239 -1.74 -18.36 9.12
N ASP A 240 -2.40 -19.47 8.80
CA ASP A 240 -3.28 -19.57 7.64
C ASP A 240 -4.54 -18.70 7.79
N TYR A 241 -4.96 -18.10 6.68
CA TYR A 241 -6.23 -17.37 6.60
C TYR A 241 -7.41 -18.27 6.96
N ARG A 242 -8.22 -17.79 7.91
CA ARG A 242 -9.42 -18.45 8.42
C ARG A 242 -10.64 -17.55 8.20
N PRO A 243 -11.42 -17.75 7.12
CA PRO A 243 -12.52 -16.86 6.73
C PRO A 243 -13.53 -16.57 7.84
N GLU A 244 -13.80 -17.56 8.70
CA GLU A 244 -14.72 -17.45 9.82
C GLU A 244 -14.28 -16.43 10.87
N ARG A 245 -12.96 -16.16 10.99
CA ARG A 245 -12.41 -15.15 11.91
C ARG A 245 -12.49 -13.73 11.35
N ALA A 246 -12.46 -13.59 10.03
CA ALA A 246 -12.45 -12.29 9.34
C ALA A 246 -13.82 -11.86 8.78
N THR A 247 -14.86 -12.68 8.92
CA THR A 247 -16.21 -12.39 8.36
C THR A 247 -16.75 -11.01 8.75
N ALA A 248 -16.61 -10.63 10.03
CA ALA A 248 -17.09 -9.33 10.50
C ALA A 248 -16.28 -8.16 9.92
N LEU A 249 -14.97 -8.32 9.76
CA LEU A 249 -14.09 -7.33 9.14
C LEU A 249 -14.40 -7.22 7.64
N SER A 250 -14.52 -8.34 6.94
CA SER A 250 -14.87 -8.41 5.52
C SER A 250 -16.16 -7.64 5.21
N ALA A 251 -17.18 -7.79 6.05
CA ALA A 251 -18.45 -7.07 5.88
C ALA A 251 -18.28 -5.53 5.86
N VAL A 252 -17.31 -4.98 6.61
CA VAL A 252 -17.03 -3.53 6.66
C VAL A 252 -16.59 -2.98 5.31
N ALA A 253 -15.93 -3.77 4.46
CA ALA A 253 -15.50 -3.31 3.14
C ALA A 253 -16.68 -2.80 2.29
N ASN A 254 -17.90 -3.31 2.52
CA ASN A 254 -19.09 -2.88 1.80
C ASN A 254 -19.54 -1.45 2.14
N ASP A 255 -19.10 -0.92 3.29
CA ASP A 255 -19.40 0.46 3.69
C ASP A 255 -18.46 1.48 3.05
N PHE A 256 -17.39 1.02 2.40
CA PHE A 256 -16.42 1.86 1.70
C PHE A 256 -16.72 1.83 0.19
N PRO A 257 -17.31 2.89 -0.40
CA PRO A 257 -17.79 2.84 -1.78
C PRO A 257 -16.69 2.58 -2.82
N HIS A 258 -15.50 3.11 -2.55
CA HIS A 258 -14.36 3.10 -3.47
C HIS A 258 -13.18 2.27 -2.99
N ALA A 259 -13.27 1.67 -1.79
CA ALA A 259 -12.14 0.99 -1.17
C ALA A 259 -12.39 -0.50 -0.91
N VAL A 260 -11.31 -1.26 -1.05
CA VAL A 260 -11.17 -2.66 -0.61
C VAL A 260 -10.17 -2.72 0.54
N PHE A 261 -9.82 -3.92 1.00
CA PHE A 261 -8.69 -4.11 1.89
C PHE A 261 -7.42 -4.46 1.12
N GLU A 262 -6.31 -3.90 1.59
CA GLU A 262 -4.96 -4.32 1.23
C GLU A 262 -4.42 -5.18 2.38
N ALA A 263 -3.98 -6.40 2.08
CA ALA A 263 -3.45 -7.33 3.05
C ALA A 263 -1.93 -7.49 2.86
N HIS A 264 -1.21 -7.35 3.97
CA HIS A 264 0.24 -7.53 4.05
C HIS A 264 0.56 -8.95 4.58
N SER A 265 1.83 -9.36 4.50
CA SER A 265 2.27 -10.69 4.92
C SER A 265 1.47 -11.86 4.34
N THR A 266 0.99 -11.75 3.11
CA THR A 266 0.18 -12.83 2.49
C THR A 266 1.04 -13.98 1.96
N ASP A 267 2.36 -13.87 2.11
CA ASP A 267 3.33 -14.89 1.77
C ASP A 267 2.99 -16.25 2.39
N TYR A 268 3.36 -17.32 1.66
CA TYR A 268 3.23 -18.73 2.06
C TYR A 268 1.79 -19.25 2.27
N GLN A 269 0.77 -18.42 2.10
CA GLN A 269 -0.63 -18.86 2.14
C GLN A 269 -0.96 -19.85 1.02
N THR A 270 -1.97 -20.68 1.26
CA THR A 270 -2.42 -21.66 0.26
C THR A 270 -3.13 -21.01 -0.94
N PRO A 271 -3.14 -21.64 -2.13
CA PRO A 271 -3.92 -21.15 -3.27
C PRO A 271 -5.42 -20.94 -2.98
N GLN A 272 -5.98 -21.71 -2.05
CA GLN A 272 -7.38 -21.54 -1.65
C GLN A 272 -7.54 -20.32 -0.74
N ALA A 273 -6.62 -20.11 0.21
CA ALA A 273 -6.61 -18.91 1.06
C ALA A 273 -6.54 -17.62 0.25
N PHE A 274 -5.75 -17.54 -0.82
CA PHE A 274 -5.74 -16.37 -1.71
C PHE A 274 -7.10 -16.08 -2.37
N LYS A 275 -7.82 -17.13 -2.79
CA LYS A 275 -9.19 -16.97 -3.35
C LYS A 275 -10.16 -16.50 -2.28
N ASP A 276 -10.07 -17.06 -1.08
CA ASP A 276 -10.92 -16.69 0.04
C ASP A 276 -10.66 -15.25 0.50
N LEU A 277 -9.39 -14.82 0.57
CA LEU A 277 -9.00 -13.44 0.83
C LEU A 277 -9.62 -12.47 -0.19
N VAL A 278 -9.49 -12.75 -1.49
CA VAL A 278 -10.08 -11.89 -2.53
C VAL A 278 -11.60 -11.86 -2.42
N ARG A 279 -12.26 -13.03 -2.25
CA ARG A 279 -13.72 -13.10 -2.03
C ARG A 279 -14.15 -12.21 -0.86
N ASP A 280 -13.35 -12.19 0.20
CA ASP A 280 -13.63 -11.47 1.44
C ASP A 280 -13.12 -10.01 1.41
N HIS A 281 -12.90 -9.46 0.21
CA HIS A 281 -12.51 -8.08 -0.09
C HIS A 281 -11.07 -7.67 0.27
N PHE A 282 -10.20 -8.63 0.61
CA PHE A 282 -8.74 -8.43 0.62
C PHE A 282 -8.22 -8.58 -0.82
N ALA A 283 -8.47 -7.54 -1.62
CA ALA A 283 -8.30 -7.60 -3.07
C ALA A 283 -6.95 -7.03 -3.56
N ILE A 284 -6.14 -6.46 -2.68
CA ILE A 284 -4.73 -6.16 -2.94
C ILE A 284 -3.89 -7.04 -2.00
N LEU A 285 -3.16 -7.99 -2.57
CA LEU A 285 -2.38 -8.98 -1.81
C LEU A 285 -0.89 -8.72 -2.00
N LYS A 286 -0.21 -8.28 -0.95
CA LYS A 286 1.25 -8.07 -0.97
C LYS A 286 2.01 -9.35 -0.72
N VAL A 287 3.03 -9.57 -1.54
CA VAL A 287 3.94 -10.72 -1.45
C VAL A 287 5.38 -10.24 -1.71
N GLY A 288 6.33 -10.75 -0.93
CA GLY A 288 7.73 -10.39 -1.04
C GLY A 288 8.65 -11.54 -0.62
N PRO A 289 8.77 -11.84 0.69
CA PRO A 289 9.62 -12.92 1.20
C PRO A 289 9.41 -14.30 0.56
N ALA A 290 8.18 -14.68 0.19
CA ALA A 290 7.93 -15.97 -0.48
C ALA A 290 8.51 -16.05 -1.90
N LEU A 291 8.88 -14.91 -2.50
CA LEU A 291 9.43 -14.85 -3.85
C LEU A 291 10.97 -14.93 -3.88
N THR A 292 11.64 -14.73 -2.75
CA THR A 292 13.11 -14.65 -2.63
C THR A 292 13.69 -15.80 -1.82
#